data_AF-R5BE20-F1
#
_entry.id   AF-R5BE20-F1
#
_cell.length_a   1.000
_cell.length_b   1.000
_cell.length_c   1.000
_cell.angle_alpha   90.00
_cell.angle_beta   90.00
_cell.angle_gamma   90.00
#
_symmetry.space_group_name_H-M   'P 1'
#
loop_
_entity.id
_entity.type
_entity.pdbx_description
1 polymer ?
#
loop_
_entity_poly.entity_id
_entity_poly.type
_entity_poly.pdbx_seq_one_letter_code
_entity_poly.pdbx_strand_id
1 'polypeptide(L)'
;MKSIKPGRRRSRYNAVGAVIGIVFGIIWTIAALSMGAPFFFPLFGLVFIGMGVYNAVYNYRNATSENRYSEFDITDENEEPDPLNERYGAKKSEDGGGANTVHGGGFCPYCGTKAEEGYEYCRKCGKKLPD
;
A
#
# COMPACT_ATOMS: atom_id res chain seq x y z
N MET A 1 -3.77 -10.16 2.05
CA MET A 1 -2.83 -9.07 2.29
C MET A 1 -3.16 -8.34 3.61
N LYS A 2 -2.46 -8.60 4.73
CA LYS A 2 -2.51 -7.92 6.02
C LYS A 2 -1.87 -6.55 5.87
N SER A 3 -2.71 -5.54 5.81
CA SER A 3 -2.32 -4.13 5.71
C SER A 3 -1.92 -3.58 7.08
N ILE A 4 -0.69 -3.06 7.22
CA ILE A 4 -0.36 -2.23 8.38
C ILE A 4 -0.86 -0.82 8.09
N LYS A 5 -1.95 -0.44 8.75
CA LYS A 5 -2.55 0.90 8.62
C LYS A 5 -1.85 1.87 9.57
N PRO A 6 -1.51 3.10 9.14
CA PRO A 6 -0.97 4.11 10.04
C PRO A 6 -2.00 4.47 11.12
N GLY A 7 -1.54 4.63 12.36
CA GLY A 7 -2.41 4.96 13.48
C GLY A 7 -3.17 6.28 13.26
N ARG A 8 -4.44 6.35 13.67
CA ARG A 8 -5.35 7.51 13.49
C ARG A 8 -4.81 8.82 14.09
N ARG A 9 -3.82 8.76 15.00
CA ARG A 9 -3.10 9.95 15.49
C ARG A 9 -2.09 10.48 14.46
N ARG A 10 -1.36 9.62 13.75
CA ARG A 10 -0.34 10.00 12.75
C ARG A 10 -0.98 10.76 11.57
N SER A 11 -2.16 10.33 11.10
CA SER A 11 -2.90 11.03 10.05
C SER A 11 -3.38 12.42 10.48
N ARG A 12 -3.77 12.61 11.76
CA ARG A 12 -4.15 13.93 12.29
C ARG A 12 -2.96 14.90 12.34
N TYR A 13 -1.78 14.44 12.75
CA TYR A 13 -0.59 15.29 12.76
C TYR A 13 -0.17 15.72 11.35
N ASN A 14 -0.26 14.80 10.38
CA ASN A 14 0.02 15.12 8.98
C ASN A 14 -1.02 16.09 8.38
N ALA A 15 -2.28 16.01 8.79
CA ALA A 15 -3.31 16.98 8.40
C ALA A 15 -3.02 18.39 8.95
N VAL A 16 -2.51 18.51 10.18
CA VAL A 16 -2.08 19.80 10.75
C VAL A 16 -0.90 20.37 9.96
N GLY A 17 0.10 19.55 9.64
CA GLY A 17 1.23 19.95 8.79
C GLY A 17 0.79 20.44 7.41
N ALA A 18 -0.25 19.82 6.83
CA ALA A 18 -0.83 20.23 5.57
C ALA A 18 -1.45 21.65 5.63
N VAL A 19 -2.20 21.96 6.70
CA VAL A 19 -2.79 23.29 6.92
C VAL A 19 -1.69 24.35 7.07
N ILE A 20 -0.64 24.06 7.84
CA ILE A 20 0.51 24.95 8.00
C ILE A 20 1.19 25.20 6.65
N GLY A 21 1.39 24.17 5.83
CA GLY A 21 1.97 24.29 4.49
C GLY A 21 1.15 25.19 3.56
N ILE A 22 -0.19 25.11 3.61
CA ILE A 22 -1.08 25.98 2.83
C ILE A 22 -0.92 27.44 3.27
N VAL A 23 -0.97 27.71 4.58
CA VAL A 23 -0.82 29.07 5.13
C VAL A 23 0.55 29.65 4.75
N PHE A 24 1.61 28.86 4.88
CA PHE A 24 2.95 29.27 4.47
C PHE A 24 3.03 29.58 2.97
N GLY A 25 2.45 28.72 2.12
CA GLY A 25 2.44 28.95 0.67
C GLY A 25 1.72 30.24 0.27
N ILE A 26 0.60 30.56 0.93
CA ILE A 26 -0.12 31.83 0.73
C ILE A 26 0.75 33.02 1.11
N ILE A 27 1.35 32.99 2.31
CA ILE A 27 2.23 34.05 2.80
C ILE A 27 3.42 34.24 1.84
N TRP A 28 4.03 33.15 1.40
CA TRP A 28 5.14 33.17 0.45
C TRP A 28 4.77 33.82 -0.88
N THR A 29 3.65 33.42 -1.49
CA THR A 29 3.20 33.98 -2.78
C THR A 29 2.95 35.48 -2.66
N ILE A 30 2.27 35.94 -1.61
CA ILE A 30 2.02 37.37 -1.38
C ILE A 30 3.33 38.13 -1.17
N ALA A 31 4.22 37.61 -0.31
CA ALA A 31 5.51 38.24 -0.03
C ALA A 31 6.37 38.35 -1.29
N ALA A 32 6.48 37.28 -2.09
CA ALA A 32 7.24 37.27 -3.33
C ALA A 32 6.71 38.28 -4.36
N LEU A 33 5.38 38.38 -4.52
CA LEU A 33 4.77 39.38 -5.40
C LEU A 33 5.01 40.81 -4.89
N SER A 34 4.89 41.03 -3.58
CA SER A 34 5.08 42.36 -2.98
C SER A 34 6.51 42.89 -3.09
N MET A 35 7.51 41.99 -3.16
CA MET A 35 8.93 42.35 -3.28
C MET A 35 9.40 42.50 -4.74
N GLY A 36 8.50 42.37 -5.72
CA GLY A 36 8.87 42.42 -7.14
C GLY A 36 9.82 41.28 -7.55
N ALA A 37 9.71 40.13 -6.87
CA ALA A 37 10.56 38.98 -7.15
C ALA A 37 10.37 38.48 -8.60
N PRO A 38 11.37 37.81 -9.19
CA PRO A 38 11.26 37.22 -10.52
C PRO A 38 9.99 36.36 -10.66
N PHE A 39 9.40 36.34 -11.86
CA PHE A 39 8.07 35.76 -12.11
C PHE A 39 7.90 34.30 -11.64
N PHE A 40 8.98 33.52 -11.56
CA PHE A 40 8.93 32.12 -11.14
C PHE A 40 8.96 31.95 -9.60
N PHE A 41 9.36 32.96 -8.85
CA PHE A 41 9.53 32.88 -7.39
C PHE A 41 8.20 32.73 -6.62
N PRO A 42 7.11 33.44 -6.99
CA PRO A 42 5.78 33.21 -6.41
C PRO A 42 5.19 31.83 -6.71
N LEU A 43 5.65 31.15 -7.78
CA LEU A 43 5.14 29.83 -8.17
C LEU A 43 5.48 28.75 -7.13
N PHE A 44 6.59 28.89 -6.40
CA PHE A 44 6.91 27.98 -5.29
C PHE A 44 5.83 27.98 -4.21
N GLY A 45 5.21 29.13 -3.93
CA GLY A 45 4.09 29.20 -2.99
C GLY A 45 2.86 28.41 -3.46
N LEU A 46 2.59 28.41 -4.77
CA LEU A 46 1.53 27.57 -5.36
C LEU A 46 1.84 26.07 -5.22
N VAL A 47 3.12 25.68 -5.34
CA VAL A 47 3.56 24.29 -5.10
C VAL A 47 3.30 23.89 -3.64
N PHE A 48 3.64 24.75 -2.67
CA PHE A 48 3.35 24.49 -1.25
C PHE A 48 1.85 24.36 -0.97
N ILE A 49 1.03 25.22 -1.57
CA ILE A 49 -0.43 25.15 -1.47
C ILE A 49 -0.94 23.83 -2.07
N GLY A 50 -0.51 23.47 -3.29
CA GLY A 50 -0.92 22.24 -3.94
C GLY A 50 -0.54 20.99 -3.14
N MET A 51 0.69 20.93 -2.65
CA MET A 51 1.16 19.81 -1.81
C MET A 51 0.43 19.76 -0.47
N GLY A 52 0.13 20.92 0.12
CA GLY A 52 -0.69 21.04 1.32
C GLY A 52 -2.12 20.54 1.09
N VAL A 53 -2.78 20.96 0.02
CA VAL A 53 -4.14 20.48 -0.34
C VAL A 53 -4.15 18.98 -0.57
N TYR A 54 -3.19 18.45 -1.32
CA TYR A 54 -3.05 17.01 -1.53
C TYR A 54 -2.91 16.24 -0.21
N ASN A 55 -2.00 16.69 0.67
CA ASN A 55 -1.82 16.07 1.98
C ASN A 55 -3.06 16.21 2.87
N ALA A 56 -3.74 17.35 2.84
CA ALA A 56 -4.95 17.57 3.62
C ALA A 56 -6.06 16.60 3.17
N VAL A 57 -6.28 16.47 1.86
CA VAL A 57 -7.27 15.54 1.29
C VAL A 57 -6.91 14.09 1.61
N TYR A 58 -5.65 13.70 1.39
CA TYR A 58 -5.17 12.34 1.66
C TYR A 58 -5.35 11.97 3.14
N ASN A 59 -4.90 12.83 4.06
CA ASN A 59 -5.00 12.57 5.49
C ASN A 59 -6.45 12.67 6.01
N TYR A 60 -7.28 13.55 5.46
CA TYR A 60 -8.70 13.66 5.81
C TYR A 60 -9.46 12.40 5.39
N ARG A 61 -9.22 11.92 4.15
CA ARG A 61 -9.76 10.64 3.68
C ARG A 61 -9.31 9.51 4.60
N ASN A 62 -8.03 9.42 4.93
CA ASN A 62 -7.49 8.37 5.79
C ASN A 62 -7.94 8.45 7.26
N ALA A 63 -8.35 9.64 7.74
CA ALA A 63 -8.88 9.84 9.08
C ALA A 63 -10.38 9.51 9.19
N THR A 64 -11.12 9.68 8.10
CA THR A 64 -12.60 9.58 8.07
C THR A 64 -13.11 8.31 7.40
N SER A 65 -12.32 7.67 6.52
CA SER A 65 -12.75 6.44 5.85
C SER A 65 -12.78 5.24 6.79
N GLU A 66 -13.76 4.37 6.56
CA GLU A 66 -13.89 3.07 7.22
C GLU A 66 -12.70 2.17 6.83
N ASN A 67 -12.50 1.98 5.51
CA ASN A 67 -11.32 1.34 4.95
C ASN A 67 -10.20 2.36 4.65
N ARG A 68 -9.05 2.21 5.31
CA ARG A 68 -7.86 3.09 5.18
C ARG A 68 -6.86 2.53 4.18
N TYR A 69 -6.09 3.41 3.56
CA TYR A 69 -4.97 2.99 2.70
C TYR A 69 -3.91 2.26 3.53
N SER A 70 -3.49 1.09 3.05
CA SER A 70 -2.38 0.33 3.62
C SER A 70 -1.05 1.05 3.42
N GLU A 71 -0.17 1.06 4.45
CA GLU A 71 1.22 1.52 4.29
C GLU A 71 2.12 0.38 3.74
N PHE A 72 1.72 -0.88 3.96
CA PHE A 72 2.48 -2.07 3.56
C PHE A 72 1.58 -3.25 3.18
N ASP A 73 1.92 -3.90 2.07
CA ASP A 73 1.24 -5.11 1.60
C ASP A 73 1.98 -6.37 2.10
N ILE A 74 1.51 -7.00 3.19
CA ILE A 74 2.00 -8.29 3.71
C ILE A 74 0.86 -9.30 3.53
N THR A 75 1.01 -10.61 3.39
CA THR A 75 -0.08 -11.55 3.00
C THR A 75 -1.01 -12.02 4.15
N ASP A 76 -2.30 -11.58 4.21
CA ASP A 76 -3.53 -12.35 4.59
C ASP A 76 -4.84 -11.56 4.31
N GLU A 77 -5.85 -12.11 3.62
CA GLU A 77 -6.94 -11.35 2.92
C GLU A 77 -8.24 -11.18 3.71
N ASN A 78 -8.29 -11.72 4.94
CA ASN A 78 -9.56 -12.04 5.59
C ASN A 78 -10.05 -11.02 6.64
N GLU A 79 -9.32 -9.93 6.90
CA GLU A 79 -9.65 -8.98 7.99
C GLU A 79 -10.30 -7.66 7.53
N GLU A 80 -9.86 -7.06 6.41
CA GLU A 80 -10.42 -5.79 5.92
C GLU A 80 -9.93 -5.48 4.49
N PRO A 81 -10.81 -5.17 3.52
CA PRO A 81 -10.40 -4.90 2.14
C PRO A 81 -9.71 -3.53 1.99
N ASP A 82 -8.58 -3.49 1.27
CA ASP A 82 -7.89 -2.26 0.89
C ASP A 82 -8.50 -1.66 -0.40
N PRO A 83 -8.95 -0.38 -0.40
CA PRO A 83 -9.48 0.28 -1.58
C PRO A 83 -8.53 0.34 -2.79
N LEU A 84 -7.21 0.23 -2.59
CA LEU A 84 -6.24 0.11 -3.67
C LEU A 84 -6.19 -1.30 -4.24
N ASN A 85 -6.32 -2.33 -3.41
CA ASN A 85 -6.36 -3.72 -3.87
C ASN A 85 -7.66 -4.00 -4.65
N GLU A 86 -8.77 -3.36 -4.30
CA GLU A 86 -10.00 -3.43 -5.11
C GLU A 86 -9.84 -2.81 -6.51
N ARG A 87 -9.04 -1.73 -6.63
CA ARG A 87 -8.85 -1.02 -7.91
C ARG A 87 -7.71 -1.56 -8.77
N TYR A 88 -6.65 -2.04 -8.13
CA TYR A 88 -5.38 -2.37 -8.78
C TYR A 88 -4.87 -3.77 -8.43
N GLY A 89 -5.56 -4.50 -7.55
CA GLY A 89 -5.24 -5.88 -7.26
C GLY A 89 -5.44 -6.78 -8.48
N ALA A 90 -4.50 -7.69 -8.70
CA ALA A 90 -4.74 -8.79 -9.62
C ALA A 90 -5.96 -9.57 -9.11
N LYS A 91 -7.00 -9.74 -9.95
CA LYS A 91 -8.15 -10.58 -9.61
C LYS A 91 -7.60 -11.96 -9.22
N LYS A 92 -7.66 -12.30 -7.93
CA LYS A 92 -7.56 -13.70 -7.52
C LYS A 92 -8.74 -14.40 -8.17
N SER A 93 -8.43 -15.28 -9.11
CA SER A 93 -9.34 -16.35 -9.49
C SER A 93 -9.86 -17.01 -8.22
N GLU A 94 -11.18 -17.06 -8.07
CA GLU A 94 -11.94 -17.60 -6.94
C GLU A 94 -11.78 -19.12 -6.76
N ASP A 95 -10.54 -19.62 -6.77
CA ASP A 95 -10.23 -21.04 -6.60
C ASP A 95 -9.06 -21.21 -5.62
N GLY A 96 -9.12 -20.46 -4.51
CA GLY A 96 -8.12 -20.49 -3.43
C GLY A 96 -8.56 -21.27 -2.19
N GLY A 97 -9.72 -21.93 -2.25
CA GLY A 97 -10.21 -22.87 -1.23
C GLY A 97 -9.79 -24.30 -1.58
N GLY A 98 -8.50 -24.56 -1.74
CA GLY A 98 -7.97 -25.87 -2.12
C GLY A 98 -7.00 -26.35 -1.07
N ALA A 99 -7.38 -27.43 -0.40
CA ALA A 99 -6.55 -28.19 0.51
C ALA A 99 -5.13 -28.45 -0.05
N ASN A 100 -4.20 -28.72 0.86
CA ASN A 100 -3.01 -29.51 0.57
C ASN A 100 -3.43 -30.82 -0.10
N THR A 101 -3.58 -30.81 -1.42
CA THR A 101 -3.58 -32.01 -2.25
C THR A 101 -2.42 -31.80 -3.19
N VAL A 102 -1.37 -32.59 -2.97
CA VAL A 102 -0.15 -32.59 -3.77
C VAL A 102 -0.46 -33.30 -5.08
N HIS A 103 -1.35 -32.71 -5.87
CA HIS A 103 -1.70 -33.18 -7.20
C HIS A 103 -1.47 -32.01 -8.16
N GLY A 104 -0.25 -31.98 -8.71
CA GLY A 104 0.10 -31.14 -9.85
C GLY A 104 1.00 -29.95 -9.50
N GLY A 105 2.31 -30.18 -9.42
CA GLY A 105 3.30 -29.11 -9.58
C GLY A 105 3.94 -28.49 -8.32
N GLY A 106 3.89 -29.16 -7.17
CA GLY A 106 4.49 -28.67 -5.91
C GLY A 106 6.02 -28.85 -5.77
N PHE A 107 6.54 -28.44 -4.60
CA PHE A 107 7.91 -28.74 -4.15
C PHE A 107 7.87 -29.75 -3.00
N CYS A 108 8.86 -30.62 -2.93
CA CYS A 108 9.02 -31.58 -1.83
C CYS A 108 9.18 -30.84 -0.50
N PRO A 109 8.32 -31.10 0.51
CA PRO A 109 8.32 -30.36 1.78
C PRO A 109 9.57 -30.63 2.63
N TYR A 110 10.33 -31.66 2.29
CA TYR A 110 11.50 -32.06 3.06
C TYR A 110 12.83 -31.52 2.51
N CYS A 111 12.93 -31.28 1.21
CA CYS A 111 14.18 -30.86 0.57
C CYS A 111 14.03 -29.73 -0.45
N GLY A 112 12.82 -29.20 -0.65
CA GLY A 112 12.55 -28.05 -1.51
C GLY A 112 12.76 -28.29 -3.01
N THR A 113 12.92 -29.55 -3.45
CA THR A 113 13.05 -29.88 -4.88
C THR A 113 11.69 -30.08 -5.51
N LYS A 114 11.52 -29.65 -6.77
CA LYS A 114 10.25 -29.80 -7.49
C LYS A 114 9.78 -31.26 -7.45
N ALA A 115 8.55 -31.47 -7.00
CA ALA A 115 7.90 -32.77 -7.00
C ALA A 115 7.37 -33.02 -8.42
N GLU A 116 7.84 -34.10 -9.03
CA GLU A 116 7.35 -34.56 -10.32
C GLU A 116 6.00 -35.26 -10.12
N GLU A 117 5.07 -35.05 -11.05
CA GLU A 117 3.72 -35.64 -10.98
C GLU A 117 3.79 -37.17 -11.12
N GLY A 118 2.93 -37.88 -10.38
CA GLY A 118 2.80 -39.34 -10.45
C GLY A 118 3.84 -40.15 -9.66
N TYR A 119 4.69 -39.50 -8.85
CA TYR A 119 5.65 -40.19 -7.97
C TYR A 119 5.20 -40.18 -6.51
N GLU A 120 5.16 -41.36 -5.87
CA GLU A 120 4.85 -41.49 -4.43
C GLU A 120 6.03 -41.04 -3.53
N TYR A 121 7.26 -41.03 -4.07
CA TYR A 121 8.47 -40.69 -3.34
C TYR A 121 9.28 -39.60 -4.05
N CYS A 122 9.89 -38.69 -3.29
CA CYS A 122 10.76 -37.66 -3.83
C CYS A 122 12.05 -38.27 -4.40
N ARG A 123 12.31 -38.05 -5.70
CA ARG A 123 13.48 -38.58 -6.40
C ARG A 123 14.84 -38.05 -5.92
N LYS A 124 14.86 -36.98 -5.13
CA LYS A 124 16.10 -36.40 -4.59
C LYS A 124 16.41 -36.86 -3.17
N CYS A 125 15.41 -36.85 -2.28
CA CYS A 125 15.63 -37.13 -0.85
C CYS A 125 15.01 -38.44 -0.36
N GLY A 126 14.30 -39.18 -1.22
CA GLY A 126 13.74 -40.51 -0.93
C GLY A 126 12.57 -40.54 0.06
N LYS A 127 12.07 -39.38 0.51
CA LYS A 127 10.92 -39.32 1.44
C LYS A 127 9.60 -39.43 0.66
N LYS A 128 8.64 -40.14 1.24
CA LYS A 128 7.27 -40.27 0.72
C LYS A 128 6.63 -38.89 0.66
N LEU A 129 6.06 -38.53 -0.48
CA LEU A 129 5.33 -37.27 -0.64
C LEU A 129 3.97 -37.40 0.07
N PRO A 130 3.53 -36.37 0.83
CA PRO A 130 2.17 -36.36 1.35
C PRO A 130 1.18 -36.30 0.18
N ASP A 131 0.05 -36.98 0.32
CA ASP A 131 -1.05 -36.98 -0.66
C ASP A 131 -1.65 -35.57 -0.85
#